data_AF-A0A0F5W2H1-F1
#
_entry.id   AF-A0A0F5W2H1-F1
#
_cell.length_a   1.000
_cell.length_b   1.000
_cell.length_c   1.000
_cell.angle_alpha   90.00
_cell.angle_beta   90.00
_cell.angle_gamma   90.00
#
_symmetry.space_group_name_H-M   'P 1'
#
loop_
_entity.id
_entity.type
_entity.pdbx_description
1 polymer ?
#
loop_
_entity_poly.entity_id
_entity_poly.type
_entity_poly.pdbx_seq_one_letter_code
_entity_poly.pdbx_strand_id
1 'polypeptide(L)'
;MHSTLRAAAALLACVCLAFGWAPQAAATERGPVGWASTGTGTTGGAGGTVWTVRTRAELKEALANAGDPTAPKVIRAVGDINGHEADDGSLLGEQDYAPGYDLAKYMSCFGEDGTTWSDTRHDYCKQQRQLRQTGSNKEKARFGQVHVVINVYRGQAPLYALGVGVESAIYSERNVFRYDPILALAAYGGEHFHDTGSWFNGRPARLNTVASGLGPTDDVGGDPAGIYDYRPLTSPAAVEHHVLTHAGAGRPYDHP
;
A
#
# COMPACT_ATOMS: atom_id res chain seq x y z
N MET A 1 53.71 -4.34 76.47
CA MET A 1 52.25 -4.49 76.67
C MET A 1 51.59 -3.41 75.81
N HIS A 2 51.44 -3.59 74.49
CA HIS A 2 50.33 -4.27 73.78
C HIS A 2 48.93 -3.98 74.37
N SER A 3 48.16 -3.12 73.70
CA SER A 3 46.70 -3.25 73.39
C SER A 3 46.17 -1.89 72.87
N THR A 4 46.21 -1.62 71.56
CA THR A 4 45.15 -1.84 70.54
C THR A 4 43.88 -0.98 70.72
N LEU A 5 43.86 0.18 70.05
CA LEU A 5 42.61 0.86 69.66
C LEU A 5 41.93 0.05 68.55
N ARG A 6 40.66 -0.31 68.77
CA ARG A 6 39.79 -0.92 67.76
C ARG A 6 39.26 0.19 66.84
N ALA A 7 39.78 0.28 65.62
CA ALA A 7 39.14 1.03 64.54
C ALA A 7 38.05 0.14 63.92
N ALA A 8 36.80 0.60 63.96
CA ALA A 8 35.70 -0.03 63.25
C ALA A 8 35.83 0.30 61.75
N ALA A 9 36.07 -0.72 60.93
CA ALA A 9 36.05 -0.61 59.48
C ALA A 9 34.59 -0.56 58.98
N ALA A 10 34.18 0.56 58.40
CA ALA A 10 32.95 0.64 57.64
C ALA A 10 33.18 0.02 56.25
N LEU A 11 32.53 -1.11 55.97
CA LEU A 11 32.45 -1.65 54.60
C LEU A 11 31.58 -0.71 53.76
N LEU A 12 32.21 0.04 52.84
CA LEU A 12 31.51 0.61 51.69
C LEU A 12 31.28 -0.53 50.69
N ALA A 13 30.04 -1.01 50.58
CA ALA A 13 29.63 -1.87 49.49
C ALA A 13 29.42 -1.02 48.23
N CYS A 14 30.38 -1.04 47.31
CA CYS A 14 30.18 -0.54 45.95
C CYS A 14 29.15 -1.42 45.23
N VAL A 15 27.91 -0.95 45.14
CA VAL A 15 26.90 -1.53 44.24
C VAL A 15 27.22 -1.06 42.83
N CYS A 16 27.94 -1.89 42.08
CA CYS A 16 28.06 -1.72 40.63
C CYS A 16 26.70 -2.02 40.00
N LEU A 17 25.92 -0.97 39.70
CA LEU A 17 24.77 -1.07 38.79
C LEU A 17 25.30 -1.40 37.39
N ALA A 18 25.39 -2.69 37.08
CA ALA A 18 25.51 -3.15 35.71
C ALA A 18 24.20 -2.79 35.00
N PHE A 19 24.17 -1.62 34.36
CA PHE A 19 23.21 -1.36 33.29
C PHE A 19 23.54 -2.36 32.17
N GLY A 20 22.92 -3.53 32.24
CA GLY A 20 22.93 -4.47 31.15
C GLY A 20 22.34 -3.77 29.94
N TRP A 21 23.19 -3.51 28.93
CA TRP A 21 22.69 -3.28 27.58
C TRP A 21 21.94 -4.54 27.20
N ALA A 22 20.60 -4.49 27.25
CA ALA A 22 19.80 -5.52 26.63
C ALA A 22 20.20 -5.52 25.15
N PRO A 23 20.65 -6.66 24.59
CA PRO A 23 20.85 -6.73 23.15
C PRO A 23 19.53 -6.34 22.49
N GLN A 24 19.57 -5.36 21.60
CA GLN A 24 18.45 -5.09 20.71
C GLN A 24 18.12 -6.44 20.07
N ALA A 25 16.92 -6.96 20.33
CA ALA A 25 16.44 -8.13 19.62
C ALA A 25 16.56 -7.80 18.13
N ALA A 26 17.48 -8.47 17.44
CA ALA A 26 17.52 -8.41 16.00
C ALA A 26 16.15 -8.91 15.55
N ALA A 27 15.34 -8.01 14.99
CA ALA A 27 14.13 -8.41 14.32
C ALA A 27 14.56 -9.46 13.29
N THR A 28 14.15 -10.71 13.49
CA THR A 28 14.29 -11.73 12.44
C THR A 28 13.65 -11.12 11.21
N GLU A 29 14.44 -10.87 10.16
CA GLU A 29 13.89 -10.45 8.87
C GLU A 29 12.88 -11.51 8.46
N ARG A 30 11.61 -11.12 8.49
CA ARG A 30 10.52 -12.03 8.14
C ARG A 30 10.58 -12.24 6.64
N GLY A 31 10.60 -13.51 6.25
CA GLY A 31 10.57 -13.89 4.84
C GLY A 31 9.29 -13.37 4.17
N PRO A 32 9.32 -13.18 2.85
CA PRO A 32 8.15 -12.78 2.08
C PRO A 32 7.04 -13.80 2.23
N VAL A 33 5.81 -13.32 2.22
CA VAL A 33 4.58 -14.12 2.10
C VAL A 33 3.85 -13.71 0.83
N GLY A 34 2.92 -14.53 0.37
CA GLY A 34 2.19 -14.21 -0.85
C GLY A 34 2.95 -14.62 -2.12
N TRP A 35 2.51 -14.09 -3.26
CA TRP A 35 3.20 -14.28 -4.55
C TRP A 35 4.70 -13.94 -4.50
N ALA A 36 5.09 -13.02 -3.61
CA ALA A 36 6.47 -12.63 -3.37
C ALA A 36 7.37 -13.74 -2.79
N SER A 37 6.80 -14.84 -2.28
CA SER A 37 7.54 -16.00 -1.75
C SER A 37 7.77 -17.10 -2.79
N THR A 38 7.18 -17.00 -3.97
CA THR A 38 7.29 -18.02 -5.03
C THR A 38 8.67 -17.99 -5.70
N GLY A 39 9.08 -19.11 -6.31
CA GLY A 39 10.37 -19.22 -6.99
C GLY A 39 11.56 -19.06 -6.04
N THR A 40 12.45 -18.11 -6.34
CA THR A 40 13.57 -17.74 -5.44
C THR A 40 13.15 -16.87 -4.26
N GLY A 41 11.86 -16.49 -4.18
CA GLY A 41 11.33 -15.56 -3.20
C GLY A 41 11.83 -14.12 -3.39
N THR A 42 11.60 -13.31 -2.36
CA THR A 42 11.99 -11.90 -2.26
C THR A 42 13.00 -11.73 -1.13
N THR A 43 14.23 -11.37 -1.48
CA THR A 43 15.30 -11.01 -0.54
C THR A 43 15.54 -9.50 -0.48
N GLY A 44 14.88 -8.74 -1.35
CA GLY A 44 15.02 -7.29 -1.46
C GLY A 44 16.49 -6.89 -1.63
N GLY A 45 16.95 -5.97 -0.80
CA GLY A 45 18.33 -5.49 -0.77
C GLY A 45 19.18 -6.07 0.36
N ALA A 46 18.79 -7.22 0.94
CA ALA A 46 19.53 -7.85 2.02
C ALA A 46 21.01 -8.01 1.68
N GLY A 47 21.90 -7.65 2.62
CA GLY A 47 23.35 -7.65 2.42
C GLY A 47 23.90 -6.53 1.51
N GLY A 48 23.03 -5.64 1.02
CA GLY A 48 23.39 -4.53 0.15
C GLY A 48 23.76 -3.23 0.85
N THR A 49 24.01 -2.19 0.06
CA THR A 49 24.31 -0.84 0.56
C THR A 49 23.11 -0.23 1.29
N VAL A 50 23.33 0.39 2.44
CA VAL A 50 22.28 1.06 3.22
C VAL A 50 22.32 2.57 2.99
N TRP A 51 21.21 3.12 2.49
CA TRP A 51 20.99 4.55 2.28
C TRP A 51 20.04 5.10 3.33
N THR A 52 20.24 6.35 3.76
CA THR A 52 19.25 7.11 4.53
C THR A 52 18.88 8.35 3.74
N VAL A 53 17.59 8.53 3.46
CA VAL A 53 17.09 9.57 2.55
C VAL A 53 15.98 10.38 3.24
N ARG A 54 15.93 11.67 2.91
CA ARG A 54 15.03 12.69 3.47
C ARG A 54 14.38 13.55 2.40
N THR A 55 14.89 13.49 1.18
CA THR A 55 14.41 14.28 0.04
C THR A 55 14.18 13.40 -1.19
N ARG A 56 13.42 13.91 -2.17
CA ARG A 56 13.19 13.19 -3.44
C ARG A 56 14.50 12.98 -4.21
N ALA A 57 15.41 13.96 -4.17
CA ALA A 57 16.71 13.88 -4.82
C ALA A 57 17.57 12.75 -4.23
N GLU A 58 17.67 12.68 -2.90
CA GLU A 58 18.40 11.61 -2.21
C GLU A 58 17.76 10.23 -2.48
N LEU A 59 16.43 10.14 -2.54
CA LEU A 59 15.74 8.91 -2.92
C LEU A 59 16.09 8.48 -4.36
N LYS A 60 16.10 9.41 -5.32
CA LYS A 60 16.50 9.12 -6.71
C LYS A 60 17.95 8.63 -6.79
N GLU A 61 18.86 9.28 -6.07
CA GLU A 61 20.27 8.87 -6.02
C GLU A 61 20.43 7.47 -5.41
N ALA A 62 19.76 7.21 -4.29
CA ALA A 62 19.77 5.91 -3.63
C ALA A 62 19.19 4.81 -4.54
N LEU A 63 18.14 5.10 -5.32
CA LEU A 63 17.59 4.18 -6.32
C LEU A 63 18.58 3.92 -7.46
N ALA A 64 19.27 4.95 -7.94
CA ALA A 64 20.31 4.82 -8.97
C ALA A 64 21.53 4.04 -8.45
N ASN A 65 21.80 4.09 -7.15
CA ASN A 65 22.79 3.27 -6.44
C ASN A 65 24.16 3.24 -7.12
N ALA A 66 24.75 4.42 -7.25
CA ALA A 66 26.05 4.61 -7.92
C ALA A 66 26.10 4.07 -9.37
N GLY A 67 24.97 4.05 -10.07
CA GLY A 67 24.86 3.58 -11.45
C GLY A 67 24.51 2.11 -11.60
N ASP A 68 24.32 1.37 -10.50
CA ASP A 68 23.82 0.00 -10.50
C ASP A 68 22.48 -0.11 -9.75
N PRO A 69 21.36 0.22 -10.42
CA PRO A 69 20.05 0.20 -9.79
C PRO A 69 19.59 -1.20 -9.37
N THR A 70 20.13 -2.27 -9.95
CA THR A 70 19.74 -3.65 -9.65
C THR A 70 20.56 -4.32 -8.53
N ALA A 71 21.73 -3.78 -8.19
CA ALA A 71 22.49 -4.29 -7.06
C ALA A 71 21.69 -4.21 -5.74
N PRO A 72 21.90 -5.14 -4.78
CA PRO A 72 21.20 -5.11 -3.50
C PRO A 72 21.39 -3.78 -2.76
N LYS A 73 20.30 -3.19 -2.27
CA LYS A 73 20.31 -1.94 -1.49
C LYS A 73 19.11 -1.81 -0.56
N VAL A 74 19.32 -1.21 0.61
CA VAL A 74 18.27 -0.87 1.58
C VAL A 74 18.16 0.64 1.68
N ILE A 75 16.99 1.21 1.40
CA ILE A 75 16.75 2.65 1.46
C ILE A 75 15.86 2.95 2.66
N ARG A 76 16.38 3.71 3.63
CA ARG A 76 15.64 4.17 4.82
C ARG A 76 15.14 5.59 4.56
N ALA A 77 13.86 5.74 4.28
CA ALA A 77 13.20 7.05 4.21
C ALA A 77 12.93 7.58 5.63
N VAL A 78 13.31 8.83 5.91
CA VAL A 78 13.11 9.44 7.22
C VAL A 78 12.47 10.82 7.08
N GLY A 79 11.26 10.94 7.64
CA GLY A 79 10.41 12.12 7.49
C GLY A 79 9.58 12.04 6.21
N ASP A 80 8.97 13.17 5.85
CA ASP A 80 8.15 13.27 4.64
C ASP A 80 9.03 13.51 3.43
N ILE A 81 8.86 12.69 2.40
CA ILE A 81 9.49 12.85 1.09
C ILE A 81 8.36 13.10 0.10
N ASN A 82 8.31 14.31 -0.46
CA ASN A 82 7.26 14.64 -1.42
C ASN A 82 7.58 14.03 -2.79
N GLY A 83 6.74 13.10 -3.26
CA GLY A 83 6.87 12.52 -4.59
C GLY A 83 6.55 13.50 -5.73
N HIS A 84 5.96 14.64 -5.39
CA HIS A 84 5.46 15.68 -6.29
C HIS A 84 6.41 16.88 -6.35
N GLU A 85 7.69 16.61 -6.51
CA GLU A 85 8.75 17.61 -6.65
C GLU A 85 9.48 17.44 -7.99
N ALA A 86 9.97 18.52 -8.57
CA ALA A 86 10.94 18.52 -9.65
C ALA A 86 12.32 18.11 -9.12
N ASP A 87 13.32 18.11 -10.00
CA ASP A 87 14.68 17.70 -9.63
C ASP A 87 15.43 18.76 -8.80
N ASP A 88 14.95 20.00 -8.81
CA ASP A 88 15.43 21.10 -7.97
C ASP A 88 14.68 21.21 -6.62
N GLY A 89 13.75 20.29 -6.34
CA GLY A 89 12.93 20.28 -5.12
C GLY A 89 11.71 21.21 -5.16
N SER A 90 11.47 21.93 -6.26
CA SER A 90 10.23 22.70 -6.43
C SER A 90 9.02 21.77 -6.52
N LEU A 91 7.89 22.17 -5.93
CA LEU A 91 6.66 21.40 -6.05
C LEU A 91 6.14 21.47 -7.48
N LEU A 92 5.80 20.31 -8.03
CA LEU A 92 5.12 20.23 -9.30
C LEU A 92 3.67 20.69 -9.13
N GLY A 93 3.12 21.28 -10.18
CA GLY A 93 1.73 21.68 -10.27
C GLY A 93 1.11 21.14 -11.54
N GLU A 94 -0.19 21.41 -11.70
CA GLU A 94 -1.00 20.99 -12.83
C GLU A 94 -0.35 21.27 -14.20
N GLN A 95 0.29 22.44 -14.34
CA GLN A 95 0.93 22.85 -15.58
C GLN A 95 2.17 22.03 -15.93
N ASP A 96 2.86 21.43 -14.95
CA ASP A 96 4.01 20.56 -15.22
C ASP A 96 3.58 19.22 -15.83
N TYR A 97 2.39 18.74 -15.46
CA TYR A 97 1.82 17.51 -16.01
C TYR A 97 1.12 17.75 -17.33
N ALA A 98 0.34 18.83 -17.43
CA ALA A 98 -0.48 19.14 -18.58
C ALA A 98 -0.41 20.65 -18.93
N PRO A 99 0.68 21.11 -19.58
CA PRO A 99 0.81 22.50 -19.98
C PRO A 99 -0.40 22.98 -20.81
N GLY A 100 -1.02 24.07 -20.39
CA GLY A 100 -2.19 24.65 -21.06
C GLY A 100 -3.53 24.02 -20.66
N TYR A 101 -3.54 23.07 -19.73
CA TYR A 101 -4.76 22.67 -19.07
C TYR A 101 -5.28 23.83 -18.20
N ASP A 102 -6.59 24.00 -18.16
CA ASP A 102 -7.24 25.03 -17.38
C ASP A 102 -8.52 24.44 -16.82
N LEU A 103 -8.56 24.32 -15.49
CA LEU A 103 -9.68 23.69 -14.79
C LEU A 103 -11.01 24.40 -15.07
N ALA A 104 -11.01 25.74 -15.16
CA ALA A 104 -12.23 26.50 -15.42
C ALA A 104 -12.76 26.26 -16.84
N LYS A 105 -11.86 26.22 -17.83
CA LYS A 105 -12.20 25.82 -19.21
C LYS A 105 -12.65 24.37 -19.30
N TYR A 106 -12.00 23.45 -18.59
CA TYR A 106 -12.45 22.07 -18.57
C TYR A 106 -13.87 21.95 -17.99
N MET A 107 -14.17 22.68 -16.91
CA MET A 107 -15.49 22.65 -16.27
C MET A 107 -16.58 23.33 -17.12
N SER A 108 -16.26 24.36 -17.92
CA SER A 108 -17.24 25.00 -18.82
C SER A 108 -17.72 24.11 -19.96
N CYS A 109 -17.01 23.00 -20.24
CA CYS A 109 -17.36 22.02 -21.25
C CYS A 109 -18.47 21.05 -20.82
N PHE A 110 -18.87 21.07 -19.54
CA PHE A 110 -20.05 20.35 -19.07
C PHE A 110 -21.35 21.15 -19.31
N GLY A 111 -22.48 20.45 -19.38
CA GLY A 111 -23.83 21.03 -19.40
C GLY A 111 -24.15 21.82 -18.12
N GLU A 112 -25.29 22.53 -18.10
CA GLU A 112 -25.69 23.39 -16.97
C GLU A 112 -25.79 22.64 -15.64
N ASP A 113 -26.10 21.36 -15.68
CA ASP A 113 -26.19 20.46 -14.54
C ASP A 113 -24.85 19.76 -14.19
N GLY A 114 -23.80 20.00 -14.98
CA GLY A 114 -22.48 19.39 -14.81
C GLY A 114 -22.40 17.90 -15.19
N THR A 115 -23.47 17.29 -15.71
CA THR A 115 -23.52 15.82 -15.90
C THR A 115 -23.05 15.38 -17.28
N THR A 116 -23.16 16.26 -18.28
CA THR A 116 -22.91 15.92 -19.69
C THR A 116 -21.71 16.68 -20.23
N TRP A 117 -20.67 15.97 -20.65
CA TRP A 117 -19.50 16.54 -21.34
C TRP A 117 -19.79 16.82 -22.82
N SER A 118 -19.24 17.91 -23.37
CA SER A 118 -19.23 18.17 -24.82
C SER A 118 -17.86 18.64 -25.33
N ASP A 119 -17.35 17.96 -26.35
CA ASP A 119 -16.12 18.37 -27.05
C ASP A 119 -16.28 19.61 -27.92
N THR A 120 -17.52 19.96 -28.26
CA THR A 120 -17.84 20.98 -29.26
C THR A 120 -18.54 22.19 -28.65
N ARG A 121 -18.80 22.18 -27.33
CA ARG A 121 -19.41 23.32 -26.62
C ARG A 121 -18.54 24.56 -26.68
N HIS A 122 -17.23 24.38 -26.54
CA HIS A 122 -16.21 25.37 -26.84
C HIS A 122 -15.11 24.72 -27.68
N ASP A 123 -14.42 25.52 -28.49
CA ASP A 123 -13.33 25.08 -29.37
C ASP A 123 -12.18 24.39 -28.61
N TYR A 124 -11.94 24.81 -27.36
CA TYR A 124 -10.92 24.23 -26.48
C TYR A 124 -11.33 22.93 -25.78
N CYS A 125 -12.60 22.52 -25.81
CA CYS A 125 -13.08 21.44 -24.95
C CYS A 125 -12.38 20.11 -25.22
N LYS A 126 -12.32 19.71 -26.49
CA LYS A 126 -11.60 18.49 -26.89
C LYS A 126 -10.15 18.50 -26.41
N GLN A 127 -9.46 19.64 -26.54
CA GLN A 127 -8.07 19.80 -26.10
C GLN A 127 -7.95 19.70 -24.57
N GLN A 128 -8.83 20.32 -23.81
CA GLN A 128 -8.82 20.28 -22.34
C GLN A 128 -8.99 18.84 -21.82
N ARG A 129 -9.86 18.03 -22.43
CA ARG A 129 -9.99 16.61 -22.07
C ARG A 129 -8.73 15.81 -22.37
N GLN A 130 -8.10 16.05 -23.53
CA GLN A 130 -6.85 15.39 -23.89
C GLN A 130 -5.74 15.75 -22.90
N LEU A 131 -5.58 17.03 -22.56
CA LEU A 131 -4.59 17.49 -21.58
C LEU A 131 -4.81 16.87 -20.20
N ARG A 132 -6.06 16.81 -19.71
CA ARG A 132 -6.43 16.11 -18.47
C ARG A 132 -6.07 14.62 -18.50
N GLN A 133 -6.35 13.94 -19.62
CA GLN A 133 -6.00 12.53 -19.81
C GLN A 133 -4.49 12.32 -19.83
N THR A 134 -3.75 13.14 -20.57
CA THR A 134 -2.28 13.08 -20.65
C THR A 134 -1.64 13.34 -19.29
N GLY A 135 -2.07 14.38 -18.56
CA GLY A 135 -1.59 14.65 -17.21
C GLY A 135 -1.85 13.48 -16.26
N SER A 136 -3.08 12.96 -16.25
CA SER A 136 -3.43 11.81 -15.41
C SER A 136 -2.69 10.53 -15.78
N ASN A 137 -2.35 10.32 -17.05
CA ASN A 137 -1.60 9.15 -17.49
C ASN A 137 -0.11 9.26 -17.13
N LYS A 138 0.47 10.46 -17.12
CA LYS A 138 1.83 10.67 -16.58
C LYS A 138 1.93 10.35 -15.09
N GLU A 139 0.80 10.33 -14.38
CA GLU A 139 0.73 10.02 -12.95
C GLU A 139 0.47 8.52 -12.66
N LYS A 140 -0.04 7.75 -13.62
CA LYS A 140 -0.54 6.39 -13.39
C LYS A 140 0.42 5.31 -13.92
N ALA A 141 0.62 4.27 -13.12
CA ALA A 141 1.11 2.97 -13.54
C ALA A 141 0.09 1.89 -13.17
N ARG A 142 -0.21 0.93 -14.05
CA ARG A 142 -1.06 -0.24 -13.79
C ARG A 142 -0.67 -1.39 -14.70
N PHE A 143 -0.57 -2.62 -14.18
CA PHE A 143 -0.99 -3.93 -14.75
C PHE A 143 -0.74 -5.06 -13.72
N GLY A 144 -1.47 -6.19 -13.82
CA GLY A 144 -1.13 -7.45 -13.15
C GLY A 144 -2.33 -8.28 -12.65
N GLN A 145 -2.09 -9.58 -12.45
CA GLN A 145 -2.95 -10.46 -11.64
C GLN A 145 -2.85 -10.03 -10.17
N VAL A 146 -3.98 -9.86 -9.48
CA VAL A 146 -4.00 -9.28 -8.13
C VAL A 146 -4.73 -10.21 -7.16
N HIS A 147 -4.05 -10.65 -6.11
CA HIS A 147 -4.69 -11.27 -4.95
C HIS A 147 -4.97 -10.20 -3.87
N VAL A 148 -6.25 -9.91 -3.63
CA VAL A 148 -6.74 -8.97 -2.62
C VAL A 148 -7.27 -9.76 -1.42
N VAL A 149 -6.46 -9.92 -0.36
CA VAL A 149 -6.77 -10.79 0.78
C VAL A 149 -6.69 -10.09 2.14
N ILE A 150 -7.62 -10.40 3.05
CA ILE A 150 -7.63 -9.96 4.47
C ILE A 150 -7.60 -8.43 4.60
N ASN A 151 -8.40 -7.71 3.80
CA ASN A 151 -8.53 -6.25 3.91
C ASN A 151 -9.79 -5.85 4.70
N VAL A 152 -9.74 -4.70 5.36
CA VAL A 152 -10.91 -4.07 6.02
C VAL A 152 -11.20 -2.72 5.35
N TYR A 153 -12.36 -2.61 4.71
CA TYR A 153 -12.86 -1.38 4.10
C TYR A 153 -13.91 -0.78 5.03
N ARG A 154 -13.66 0.41 5.60
CA ARG A 154 -14.56 1.06 6.57
C ARG A 154 -14.64 2.57 6.34
N GLY A 155 -15.76 3.17 6.73
CA GLY A 155 -15.97 4.63 6.65
C GLY A 155 -17.13 4.99 5.74
N GLN A 156 -17.06 6.16 5.10
CA GLN A 156 -18.07 6.58 4.13
C GLN A 156 -18.03 5.64 2.91
N ALA A 157 -19.20 5.24 2.42
CA ALA A 157 -19.31 4.32 1.31
C ALA A 157 -18.62 4.90 0.05
N PRO A 158 -17.63 4.21 -0.54
CA PRO A 158 -16.99 4.63 -1.77
C PRO A 158 -17.90 4.36 -2.98
N LEU A 159 -17.56 4.90 -4.16
CA LEU A 159 -18.24 4.55 -5.41
C LEU A 159 -18.14 3.04 -5.71
N TYR A 160 -16.97 2.45 -5.42
CA TYR A 160 -16.71 1.01 -5.41
C TYR A 160 -15.47 0.70 -4.54
N ALA A 161 -15.31 -0.56 -4.11
CA ALA A 161 -14.10 -1.00 -3.41
C ALA A 161 -13.14 -1.79 -4.32
N LEU A 162 -13.69 -2.62 -5.22
CA LEU A 162 -12.95 -3.41 -6.20
C LEU A 162 -13.44 -3.03 -7.60
N GLY A 163 -12.50 -2.64 -8.49
CA GLY A 163 -12.79 -2.29 -9.87
C GLY A 163 -12.17 -3.31 -10.83
N VAL A 164 -13.00 -4.06 -11.56
CA VAL A 164 -12.58 -5.07 -12.54
C VAL A 164 -12.27 -4.38 -13.87
N GLY A 165 -11.01 -3.98 -14.06
CA GLY A 165 -10.55 -3.28 -15.26
C GLY A 165 -10.09 -4.23 -16.37
N VAL A 166 -9.97 -3.71 -17.59
CA VAL A 166 -9.36 -4.41 -18.74
C VAL A 166 -8.04 -5.07 -18.32
N GLU A 167 -7.84 -6.34 -18.69
CA GLU A 167 -6.69 -7.19 -18.34
C GLU A 167 -6.48 -7.51 -16.84
N SER A 168 -7.38 -7.06 -15.96
CA SER A 168 -7.33 -7.47 -14.56
C SER A 168 -7.83 -8.91 -14.39
N ALA A 169 -7.14 -9.67 -13.55
CA ALA A 169 -7.65 -10.91 -12.95
C ALA A 169 -7.56 -10.76 -11.43
N ILE A 170 -8.71 -10.50 -10.81
CA ILE A 170 -8.78 -10.22 -9.37
C ILE A 170 -9.25 -11.48 -8.66
N TYR A 171 -8.37 -12.05 -7.83
CA TYR A 171 -8.76 -13.01 -6.80
C TYR A 171 -8.95 -12.24 -5.49
N SER A 172 -10.17 -12.14 -5.00
CA SER A 172 -10.53 -11.50 -3.72
C SER A 172 -10.77 -12.57 -2.67
N GLU A 173 -10.24 -12.39 -1.47
CA GLU A 173 -10.39 -13.38 -0.42
C GLU A 173 -10.55 -12.76 0.97
N ARG A 174 -11.59 -13.18 1.70
CA ARG A 174 -11.77 -12.90 3.15
C ARG A 174 -11.70 -11.42 3.51
N ASN A 175 -12.19 -10.54 2.63
CA ASN A 175 -12.25 -9.11 2.87
C ASN A 175 -13.48 -8.74 3.72
N VAL A 176 -13.39 -7.69 4.54
CA VAL A 176 -14.49 -7.18 5.37
C VAL A 176 -14.86 -5.76 4.94
N PHE A 177 -16.12 -5.58 4.54
CA PHE A 177 -16.69 -4.29 4.16
C PHE A 177 -17.66 -3.79 5.26
N ARG A 178 -17.39 -2.60 5.81
CA ARG A 178 -18.11 -1.92 6.89
C ARG A 178 -18.57 -0.53 6.46
N TYR A 179 -19.59 -0.50 5.60
CA TYR A 179 -20.31 0.70 5.18
C TYR A 179 -21.73 0.31 4.74
N ASP A 180 -22.67 1.25 4.71
CA ASP A 180 -24.03 0.99 4.19
C ASP A 180 -23.96 0.67 2.69
N PRO A 181 -24.82 -0.23 2.17
CA PRO A 181 -24.60 -0.87 0.88
C PRO A 181 -24.59 0.14 -0.28
N ILE A 182 -23.39 0.43 -0.76
CA ILE A 182 -23.08 0.81 -2.14
C ILE A 182 -22.27 -0.35 -2.75
N LEU A 183 -22.33 -0.43 -4.08
CA LEU A 183 -21.62 -1.36 -4.94
C LEU A 183 -20.18 -1.62 -4.45
N ALA A 184 -19.88 -2.80 -3.88
CA ALA A 184 -18.50 -3.15 -3.51
C ALA A 184 -17.63 -3.46 -4.74
N LEU A 185 -18.26 -3.85 -5.85
CA LEU A 185 -17.61 -4.32 -7.07
C LEU A 185 -18.15 -3.60 -8.30
N ALA A 186 -17.28 -2.94 -9.07
CA ALA A 186 -17.63 -2.31 -10.33
C ALA A 186 -16.87 -2.95 -11.50
N ALA A 187 -17.52 -3.12 -12.65
CA ALA A 187 -16.88 -3.59 -13.88
C ALA A 187 -16.52 -2.41 -14.80
N TYR A 188 -15.28 -2.38 -15.26
CA TYR A 188 -14.71 -1.37 -16.16
C TYR A 188 -14.06 -2.03 -17.38
N GLY A 189 -14.75 -3.01 -17.95
CA GLY A 189 -14.31 -3.76 -19.14
C GLY A 189 -13.35 -4.92 -18.87
N GLY A 190 -13.15 -5.30 -17.60
CA GLY A 190 -12.41 -6.52 -17.26
C GLY A 190 -13.28 -7.77 -17.30
N GLU A 191 -12.64 -8.92 -17.49
CA GLU A 191 -13.30 -10.19 -17.79
C GLU A 191 -13.15 -11.26 -16.70
N HIS A 192 -12.36 -10.99 -15.66
CA HIS A 192 -11.93 -12.01 -14.69
C HIS A 192 -12.03 -11.51 -13.24
N PHE A 193 -12.93 -12.10 -12.46
CA PHE A 193 -13.09 -11.82 -11.03
C PHE A 193 -13.54 -13.06 -10.26
N HIS A 194 -12.87 -13.34 -9.15
CA HIS A 194 -13.26 -14.39 -8.21
C HIS A 194 -13.19 -13.87 -6.78
N ASP A 195 -14.16 -14.22 -5.93
CA ASP A 195 -14.19 -13.95 -4.50
C ASP A 195 -14.42 -15.22 -3.69
N THR A 196 -13.60 -15.42 -2.65
CA THR A 196 -13.79 -16.48 -1.66
C THR A 196 -13.95 -15.89 -0.26
N GLY A 197 -15.17 -15.97 0.26
CA GLY A 197 -15.44 -15.80 1.69
C GLY A 197 -15.34 -14.38 2.22
N SER A 198 -15.55 -13.35 1.40
CA SER A 198 -15.65 -11.96 1.88
C SER A 198 -16.99 -11.68 2.58
N TRP A 199 -17.02 -10.63 3.41
CA TRP A 199 -18.18 -10.25 4.21
C TRP A 199 -18.56 -8.78 4.10
N PHE A 200 -19.85 -8.51 3.93
CA PHE A 200 -20.45 -7.18 3.99
C PHE A 200 -21.28 -7.06 5.27
N ASN A 201 -20.90 -6.15 6.16
CA ASN A 201 -21.55 -5.96 7.45
C ASN A 201 -21.77 -7.28 8.23
N GLY A 202 -20.80 -8.20 8.16
CA GLY A 202 -20.80 -9.49 8.86
C GLY A 202 -21.57 -10.61 8.17
N ARG A 203 -22.20 -10.34 7.02
CA ARG A 203 -22.88 -11.34 6.18
C ARG A 203 -22.03 -11.68 4.96
N PRO A 204 -22.15 -12.88 4.36
CA PRO A 204 -21.44 -13.20 3.12
C PRO A 204 -21.68 -12.11 2.05
N ALA A 205 -20.60 -11.59 1.48
CA ALA A 205 -20.66 -10.47 0.54
C ALA A 205 -21.25 -10.86 -0.82
N ARG A 206 -21.18 -12.15 -1.19
CA ARG A 206 -21.69 -12.71 -2.45
C ARG A 206 -21.16 -11.97 -3.69
N LEU A 207 -19.89 -11.59 -3.67
CA LEU A 207 -19.30 -10.78 -4.74
C LEU A 207 -19.27 -11.51 -6.09
N ASN A 208 -19.14 -12.84 -6.12
CA ASN A 208 -19.25 -13.62 -7.37
C ASN A 208 -20.62 -13.46 -8.03
N THR A 209 -21.70 -13.42 -7.26
CA THR A 209 -23.04 -13.20 -7.80
C THR A 209 -23.18 -11.80 -8.42
N VAL A 210 -22.57 -10.80 -7.77
CA VAL A 210 -22.52 -9.43 -8.30
C VAL A 210 -21.69 -9.40 -9.58
N ALA A 211 -20.52 -10.05 -9.58
CA ALA A 211 -19.62 -10.13 -10.73
C ALA A 211 -20.30 -10.75 -11.96
N SER A 212 -20.98 -11.89 -11.79
CA SER A 212 -21.70 -12.54 -12.90
C SER A 212 -22.78 -11.63 -13.51
N GLY A 213 -23.42 -10.78 -12.70
CA GLY A 213 -24.39 -9.79 -13.20
C GLY A 213 -23.76 -8.62 -13.97
N LEU A 214 -22.43 -8.44 -13.87
CA LEU A 214 -21.68 -7.36 -14.50
C LEU A 214 -20.86 -7.81 -15.73
N GLY A 215 -20.75 -9.12 -15.98
CA GLY A 215 -20.06 -9.69 -17.15
C GLY A 215 -18.78 -10.50 -16.89
N PRO A 216 -17.96 -10.22 -15.86
CA PRO A 216 -16.77 -11.02 -15.57
C PRO A 216 -17.06 -12.51 -15.32
N THR A 217 -16.16 -13.36 -15.80
CA THR A 217 -16.06 -14.79 -15.49
C THR A 217 -15.28 -15.00 -14.19
N ASP A 218 -15.37 -16.21 -13.62
CA ASP A 218 -14.64 -16.63 -12.42
C ASP A 218 -13.27 -17.26 -12.71
N ASP A 219 -12.88 -17.35 -13.99
CA ASP A 219 -11.55 -17.80 -14.39
C ASP A 219 -10.52 -16.69 -14.15
N VAL A 220 -9.75 -16.82 -13.08
CA VAL A 220 -8.69 -15.88 -12.68
C VAL A 220 -7.30 -16.51 -12.73
N GLY A 221 -7.15 -17.67 -13.39
CA GLY A 221 -5.85 -18.31 -13.60
C GLY A 221 -5.33 -19.19 -12.44
N GLY A 222 -6.12 -19.42 -11.38
CA GLY A 222 -5.82 -20.40 -10.32
C GLY A 222 -6.13 -19.91 -8.89
N ASP A 223 -6.17 -20.85 -7.95
CA ASP A 223 -6.35 -20.58 -6.51
C ASP A 223 -5.00 -20.21 -5.86
N PRO A 224 -4.83 -19.01 -5.29
CA PRO A 224 -3.61 -18.60 -4.60
C PRO A 224 -3.16 -19.53 -3.47
N ALA A 225 -4.07 -20.26 -2.82
CA ALA A 225 -3.72 -21.25 -1.80
C ALA A 225 -2.92 -22.44 -2.34
N GLY A 226 -2.99 -22.71 -3.65
CA GLY A 226 -2.14 -23.70 -4.31
C GLY A 226 -0.76 -23.16 -4.74
N ILE A 227 -0.47 -21.90 -4.48
CA ILE A 227 0.67 -21.16 -5.06
C ILE A 227 1.66 -20.75 -3.96
N TYR A 228 1.16 -20.32 -2.80
CA TYR A 228 1.99 -19.98 -1.65
C TYR A 228 1.23 -20.21 -0.34
N ASP A 229 1.99 -20.45 0.74
CA ASP A 229 1.43 -20.66 2.07
C ASP A 229 0.98 -19.33 2.71
N TYR A 230 -0.23 -19.33 3.24
CA TYR A 230 -0.73 -18.29 4.15
C TYR A 230 -1.73 -18.90 5.12
N ARG A 231 -1.93 -18.25 6.27
CA ARG A 231 -2.93 -18.68 7.25
C ARG A 231 -4.22 -17.90 7.05
N PRO A 232 -5.31 -18.52 6.57
CA PRO A 232 -6.56 -17.80 6.36
C PRO A 232 -7.22 -17.45 7.70
N LEU A 233 -7.63 -16.19 7.84
CA LEU A 233 -8.51 -15.75 8.92
C LEU A 233 -9.95 -16.07 8.52
N THR A 234 -10.59 -16.98 9.27
CA THR A 234 -11.84 -17.60 8.84
C THR A 234 -13.11 -16.87 9.30
N SER A 235 -12.97 -15.74 9.99
CA SER A 235 -14.12 -14.94 10.44
C SER A 235 -13.90 -13.44 10.22
N PRO A 236 -14.97 -12.66 10.02
CA PRO A 236 -14.88 -11.20 9.91
C PRO A 236 -14.19 -10.57 11.11
N ALA A 237 -14.51 -11.05 12.33
CA ALA A 237 -13.95 -10.52 13.56
C ALA A 237 -12.44 -10.78 13.66
N ALA A 238 -11.99 -11.96 13.22
CA ALA A 238 -10.55 -12.26 13.17
C ALA A 238 -9.82 -11.37 12.17
N VAL A 239 -10.39 -11.18 10.96
CA VAL A 239 -9.86 -10.26 9.95
C VAL A 239 -9.77 -8.83 10.48
N GLU A 240 -10.85 -8.31 11.06
CA GLU A 240 -10.89 -6.96 11.62
C GLU A 240 -9.91 -6.76 12.75
N HIS A 241 -9.88 -7.69 13.71
CA HIS A 241 -8.96 -7.61 14.82
C HIS A 241 -7.51 -7.62 14.33
N HIS A 242 -7.18 -8.51 13.39
CA HIS A 242 -5.83 -8.60 12.85
C HIS A 242 -5.43 -7.32 12.11
N VAL A 243 -6.25 -6.83 11.17
CA VAL A 243 -5.94 -5.62 10.39
C VAL A 243 -5.86 -4.39 11.27
N LEU A 244 -6.83 -4.15 12.16
CA LEU A 244 -6.84 -2.94 13.00
C LEU A 244 -5.72 -2.94 14.05
N THR A 245 -5.16 -4.10 14.37
CA THR A 245 -4.03 -4.21 15.29
C THR A 245 -2.70 -3.99 14.59
N HIS A 246 -2.52 -4.47 13.35
CA HIS A 246 -1.20 -4.54 12.71
C HIS A 246 -1.02 -3.64 11.48
N ALA A 247 -2.09 -3.13 10.87
CA ALA A 247 -1.99 -2.27 9.69
C ALA A 247 -1.59 -0.84 10.04
N GLY A 248 -0.76 -0.24 9.18
CA GLY A 248 -0.31 1.15 9.28
C GLY A 248 1.15 1.30 9.72
N ALA A 249 1.74 2.43 9.35
CA ALA A 249 3.11 2.75 9.74
C ALA A 249 3.27 2.85 11.27
N GLY A 250 4.46 2.52 11.77
CA GLY A 250 4.79 2.61 13.20
C GLY A 250 4.20 1.51 14.08
N ARG A 251 3.53 0.50 13.50
CA ARG A 251 3.08 -0.68 14.24
C ARG A 251 4.08 -1.82 14.13
N PRO A 252 4.34 -2.56 15.22
CA PRO A 252 5.02 -3.84 15.11
C PRO A 252 4.12 -4.77 14.30
N TYR A 253 4.59 -5.20 13.15
CA TYR A 253 3.92 -6.24 12.38
C TYR A 253 4.09 -7.51 13.23
N ASP A 254 3.03 -8.11 13.77
CA ASP A 254 3.06 -9.40 14.49
C ASP A 254 2.07 -10.36 13.82
N HIS A 255 2.46 -11.63 13.68
CA HIS A 255 1.60 -12.64 13.02
C HIS A 255 0.44 -13.05 13.94
N PRO A 256 -0.73 -13.43 13.37
CA PRO A 256 -1.73 -14.24 14.06
C PRO A 256 -1.40 -15.74 14.02
#